data_AF-A0A662J136-F1
#
_entry.id   AF-A0A662J136-F1
#
_cell.length_a   1.000
_cell.length_b   1.000
_cell.length_c   1.000
_cell.angle_alpha   90.00
_cell.angle_beta   90.00
_cell.angle_gamma   90.00
#
_symmetry.space_group_name_H-M   'P 1'
#
loop_
_entity.id
_entity.type
_entity.pdbx_description
1 polymer ?
#
loop_
_entity_poly.entity_id
_entity_poly.type
_entity_poly.pdbx_seq_one_letter_code
_entity_poly.pdbx_strand_id
1 'polypeptide(L)'
;MVTQAEVAAITKRAREASARIVVTFKGLRYAMVINGFIKAEDRDSSKVEWSKAFGSLTPKELLSSMPIEKIEVQLPDKTFIFNQVKELLKWAL
;
A
#
# COMPACT_ATOMS: atom_id res chain seq x y z
N MET A 1 4.94 -13.45 5.85
CA MET A 1 4.31 -13.62 4.53
C MET A 1 2.94 -12.98 4.60
N VAL A 2 2.56 -12.17 3.60
CA VAL A 2 1.23 -11.54 3.56
C VAL A 2 0.29 -12.43 2.75
N THR A 3 -0.95 -12.56 3.22
CA THR A 3 -2.01 -13.37 2.62
C THR A 3 -2.99 -12.51 1.82
N GLN A 4 -3.77 -13.14 0.94
CA GLN A 4 -4.82 -12.43 0.21
C GLN A 4 -5.89 -11.86 1.16
N ALA A 5 -6.19 -12.56 2.26
CA ALA A 5 -7.14 -12.11 3.27
C ALA A 5 -6.64 -10.85 3.99
N GLU A 6 -5.36 -10.79 4.31
CA GLU A 6 -4.74 -9.60 4.93
C GLU A 6 -4.75 -8.39 4.00
N VAL A 7 -4.47 -8.58 2.70
CA VAL A 7 -4.59 -7.49 1.70
C VAL A 7 -6.02 -6.99 1.61
N ALA A 8 -7.01 -7.89 1.62
CA ALA A 8 -8.41 -7.53 1.62
C ALA A 8 -8.81 -6.77 2.90
N ALA A 9 -8.31 -7.20 4.06
CA ALA A 9 -8.55 -6.54 5.34
C ALA A 9 -7.96 -5.12 5.36
N ILE A 10 -6.71 -4.93 4.90
CA ILE A 10 -6.10 -3.59 4.76
C ILE A 10 -6.97 -2.70 3.85
N THR A 11 -7.40 -3.24 2.70
CA THR A 11 -8.23 -2.47 1.74
C THR A 11 -9.58 -2.08 2.33
N LYS A 12 -10.23 -3.02 3.04
CA LYS A 12 -11.49 -2.78 3.75
C LYS A 12 -11.31 -1.72 4.84
N ARG A 13 -10.27 -1.85 5.67
CA ARG A 13 -9.97 -0.87 6.73
C ARG A 13 -9.70 0.52 6.16
N ALA A 14 -8.92 0.60 5.08
CA ALA A 14 -8.65 1.87 4.41
C ALA A 14 -9.95 2.55 3.95
N ARG A 15 -10.90 1.78 3.41
CA ARG A 15 -12.22 2.28 3.04
C ARG A 15 -13.03 2.77 4.24
N GLU A 16 -13.11 1.97 5.30
CA GLU A 16 -13.89 2.30 6.51
C GLU A 16 -13.35 3.54 7.23
N ALA A 17 -12.03 3.67 7.31
CA ALA A 17 -11.36 4.80 7.95
C ALA A 17 -11.22 6.04 7.04
N SER A 18 -11.70 5.97 5.78
CA SER A 18 -11.42 6.98 4.75
C SER A 18 -9.92 7.30 4.65
N ALA A 19 -9.08 6.28 4.82
CA ALA A 19 -7.64 6.40 4.85
C ALA A 19 -7.04 6.18 3.47
N ARG A 20 -5.98 6.93 3.16
CA ARG A 20 -5.10 6.71 2.01
C ARG A 20 -3.79 6.11 2.52
N ILE A 21 -3.53 4.87 2.12
CA ILE A 21 -2.30 4.16 2.44
C ILE A 21 -1.38 4.27 1.22
N VAL A 22 -0.16 4.73 1.40
CA VAL A 22 0.87 4.82 0.37
C VAL A 22 2.03 3.94 0.77
N VAL A 23 2.33 2.94 -0.05
CA VAL A 23 3.46 2.02 0.14
C VAL A 23 4.52 2.33 -0.90
N THR A 24 5.65 2.85 -0.45
CA THR A 24 6.82 3.12 -1.28
C THR A 24 7.83 1.99 -1.12
N PHE A 25 8.31 1.46 -2.23
CA PHE A 25 9.28 0.36 -2.27
C PHE A 25 10.65 0.89 -2.65
N LYS A 26 11.70 0.35 -2.02
CA LYS A 26 13.07 0.77 -2.29
C LYS A 26 13.44 0.49 -3.75
N GLY A 27 13.96 1.50 -4.42
CA GLY A 27 14.43 1.39 -5.80
C GLY A 27 13.33 1.40 -6.87
N LEU A 28 12.05 1.46 -6.48
CA LEU A 28 10.95 1.65 -7.42
C LEU A 28 10.58 3.14 -7.52
N ARG A 29 10.16 3.55 -8.71
CA ARG A 29 9.66 4.92 -8.96
C ARG A 29 8.16 5.07 -8.68
N TYR A 30 7.48 3.94 -8.43
CA TYR A 30 6.04 3.85 -8.26
C TYR A 30 5.70 3.42 -6.84
N ALA A 31 4.60 3.96 -6.32
CA ALA A 31 4.03 3.59 -5.04
C ALA A 31 2.74 2.78 -5.25
N MET A 32 2.50 1.82 -4.36
CA MET A 32 1.21 1.15 -4.28
C MET A 32 0.33 1.96 -3.33
N VAL A 33 -0.83 2.38 -3.82
CA VAL A 33 -1.78 3.20 -3.06
C VAL A 33 -3.06 2.44 -2.82
N ILE A 34 -3.54 2.49 -1.57
CA ILE A 34 -4.79 1.85 -1.13
C ILE A 34 -5.70 2.91 -0.53
N ASN A 35 -6.79 3.24 -1.22
CA ASN A 35 -7.79 4.21 -0.77
C ASN A 35 -9.21 3.70 -1.08
N GLY A 36 -9.52 2.50 -0.56
CA GLY A 36 -10.74 1.74 -0.86
C GLY A 36 -10.62 0.79 -2.05
N PHE A 37 -9.62 0.99 -2.90
CA PHE A 37 -9.13 0.05 -3.90
C PHE A 37 -7.62 0.19 -4.04
N ILE A 38 -6.97 -0.81 -4.63
CA ILE A 38 -5.52 -0.83 -4.83
C ILE A 38 -5.21 -0.26 -6.22
N LYS A 39 -4.26 0.67 -6.29
CA LYS A 39 -3.76 1.28 -7.53
C LYS A 39 -2.27 1.55 -7.44
N ALA A 40 -1.67 1.83 -8.59
CA ALA A 40 -0.30 2.31 -8.68
C ALA A 40 -0.29 3.82 -8.94
N GLU A 41 0.59 4.54 -8.27
CA GLU A 41 0.84 5.97 -8.50
C GLU A 41 2.34 6.22 -8.73
N ASP A 42 2.66 7.24 -9.51
CA ASP A 42 4.04 7.75 -9.63
C ASP A 42 4.36 8.82 -8.57
N ARG A 43 5.52 9.48 -8.73
CA ARG A 43 6.00 10.51 -7.79
C ARG A 43 5.11 11.76 -7.74
N ASP A 44 4.37 12.02 -8.81
CA ASP A 44 3.47 13.17 -8.92
C ASP A 44 2.05 12.80 -8.46
N SER A 45 1.90 11.65 -7.79
CA SER A 45 0.61 11.07 -7.40
C SER A 45 -0.34 10.81 -8.58
N SER A 46 0.20 10.69 -9.79
CA SER A 46 -0.59 10.37 -10.97
C SER A 46 -0.84 8.87 -11.05
N LYS A 47 -2.08 8.48 -11.36
CA LYS A 47 -2.43 7.06 -11.53
C LYS A 47 -1.68 6.50 -12.73
N VAL A 48 -0.99 5.38 -12.52
CA VAL A 48 -0.31 4.63 -13.58
C VAL A 48 -0.90 3.23 -13.73
N GLU A 49 -0.71 2.64 -14.90
CA GLU A 49 -1.08 1.24 -15.11
C GLU A 49 -0.28 0.31 -14.21
N TRP A 50 -0.96 -0.65 -13.59
CA TRP A 50 -0.35 -1.59 -12.67
C TRP A 50 0.75 -2.42 -13.34
N SER A 51 0.48 -2.93 -14.55
CA SER A 51 1.43 -3.69 -15.36
C SER A 51 2.70 -2.89 -15.67
N LYS A 52 2.57 -1.58 -15.88
CA LYS A 52 3.72 -0.69 -16.11
C LYS A 52 4.52 -0.46 -14.83
N ALA A 53 3.85 -0.36 -13.68
CA ALA A 53 4.49 -0.07 -12.41
C ALA A 53 5.16 -1.28 -11.75
N PHE A 54 4.46 -2.42 -11.78
CA PHE A 54 4.79 -3.61 -10.99
C PHE A 54 4.78 -4.90 -11.82
N GLY A 55 4.55 -4.83 -13.13
CA GLY A 55 4.49 -6.01 -13.99
C GLY A 55 3.31 -6.90 -13.64
N SER A 56 3.57 -8.21 -13.55
CA SER A 56 2.58 -9.23 -13.17
C SER A 56 2.43 -9.42 -11.65
N LEU A 57 3.21 -8.70 -10.83
CA LEU A 57 3.18 -8.88 -9.38
C LEU A 57 1.84 -8.46 -8.80
N THR A 58 1.27 -9.32 -7.97
CA THR A 58 0.06 -9.02 -7.20
C THR A 58 0.38 -8.13 -5.99
N PRO A 59 -0.59 -7.41 -5.42
CA PRO A 59 -0.38 -6.63 -4.19
C PRO A 59 0.15 -7.49 -3.01
N LYS A 60 -0.32 -8.74 -2.93
CA LYS A 60 0.16 -9.73 -1.94
C LYS A 60 1.65 -10.02 -2.11
N GLU A 61 2.08 -10.24 -3.35
CA GLU A 61 3.48 -10.50 -3.68
C GLU A 61 4.33 -9.28 -3.41
N LEU A 62 3.92 -8.08 -3.85
CA LEU A 62 4.64 -6.83 -3.57
C LEU A 62 4.87 -6.62 -2.08
N LEU A 63 3.82 -6.74 -1.26
CA LEU A 63 3.93 -6.58 0.19
C LEU A 63 4.76 -7.69 0.86
N SER A 64 4.92 -8.85 0.22
CA SER A 64 5.68 -9.97 0.78
C SER A 64 7.14 -10.00 0.33
N SER A 65 7.46 -9.56 -0.88
CA SER A 65 8.77 -9.74 -1.51
C SER A 65 9.54 -8.45 -1.73
N MET A 66 8.88 -7.30 -1.86
CA MET A 66 9.56 -6.06 -2.16
C MET A 66 10.03 -5.34 -0.88
N PRO A 67 11.30 -4.87 -0.85
CA PRO A 67 11.79 -4.09 0.27
C PRO A 67 11.01 -2.78 0.39
N ILE A 68 10.44 -2.54 1.56
CA ILE A 68 9.70 -1.30 1.83
C ILE A 68 10.67 -0.19 2.18
N GLU A 69 10.44 0.96 1.56
CA GLU A 69 11.09 2.21 1.92
C GLU A 69 10.29 2.94 3.00
N LYS A 70 8.98 3.07 2.80
CA LYS A 70 8.07 3.76 3.72
C LYS A 70 6.63 3.31 3.47
N ILE A 71 5.83 3.27 4.53
CA ILE A 71 4.37 3.16 4.44
C ILE A 71 3.79 4.38 5.15
N GLU A 72 2.93 5.12 4.46
CA GLU A 72 2.20 6.24 5.04
C GLU A 72 0.72 5.88 5.09
N VAL A 73 0.10 6.00 6.26
CA VAL A 73 -1.35 5.86 6.43
C VAL A 73 -1.91 7.23 6.77
N GLN A 74 -2.55 7.86 5.81
CA GLN A 74 -3.13 9.19 5.90
C GLN A 74 -4.62 9.04 6.23
N LEU A 75 -5.02 9.42 7.44
CA LEU A 75 -6.40 9.58 7.85
C LEU A 75 -6.80 11.06 7.74
N PRO A 76 -8.10 11.40 7.85
CA PRO A 76 -8.54 12.80 7.83
C PRO A 76 -7.90 13.69 8.91
N ASP A 77 -7.57 13.11 10.08
CA ASP A 77 -7.08 13.82 11.27
C ASP A 77 -5.60 13.59 11.58
N LYS A 78 -4.98 12.54 11.03
CA LYS A 78 -3.62 12.11 11.40
C LYS A 78 -2.93 11.28 10.33
N THR A 79 -1.62 11.28 10.38
CA THR A 79 -0.77 10.44 9.51
C THR A 79 0.10 9.53 10.36
N PHE A 80 0.08 8.24 10.05
CA PHE A 80 1.02 7.27 10.61
C PHE A 80 2.09 6.92 9.57
N ILE A 81 3.32 6.72 10.05
CA ILE A 81 4.43 6.27 9.21
C ILE A 81 4.93 4.95 9.78
N PHE A 82 5.02 3.96 8.92
CA PHE A 82 5.53 2.64 9.23
C PHE A 82 6.68 2.29 8.30
N ASN A 83 7.59 1.43 8.77
CA ASN A 83 8.72 0.94 7.97
C ASN A 83 8.54 -0.53 7.58
N GLN A 84 7.50 -1.20 8.08
CA GLN A 84 7.26 -2.63 7.87
C GLN A 84 5.78 -2.94 7.67
N VAL A 85 5.48 -3.91 6.79
CA VAL A 85 4.10 -4.37 6.56
C VAL A 85 3.44 -4.91 7.83
N LYS A 86 4.22 -5.49 8.75
CA LYS A 86 3.69 -6.00 10.02
C LYS A 86 3.02 -4.91 10.86
N GLU A 87 3.54 -3.69 10.82
CA GLU A 87 2.94 -2.54 11.52
C GLU A 87 1.65 -2.10 10.85
N LEU A 88 1.65 -2.06 9.51
CA LEU A 88 0.44 -1.81 8.73
C LEU A 88 -0.66 -2.84 9.01
N LEU A 89 -0.31 -4.12 9.14
CA LEU A 89 -1.26 -5.19 9.47
C LEU A 89 -1.85 -5.02 10.87
N LYS A 90 -1.03 -4.66 11.87
CA LYS A 90 -1.51 -4.35 13.22
C LYS A 90 -2.45 -3.14 13.28
N TRP A 91 -2.32 -2.21 12.34
CA TRP A 91 -3.25 -1.09 12.22
C TRP A 91 -4.56 -1.50 11.54
N ALA A 92 -4.50 -2.48 10.64
CA ALA A 92 -5.62 -2.92 9.83
C ALA A 92 -6.51 -4.00 10.49
N LEU A 93 -5.93 -4.84 11.36
CA LEU A 93 -6.53 -5.98 12.05
C LEU A 93 -6.62 -5.72 13.55
#